data_AF-S3CKG2-F1
#
_entry.id   AF-S3CKG2-F1
#
_cell.length_a   1.000
_cell.length_b   1.000
_cell.length_c   1.000
_cell.angle_alpha   90.00
_cell.angle_beta   90.00
_cell.angle_gamma   90.00
#
_symmetry.space_group_name_H-M   'P 1'
#
loop_
_entity.id
_entity.type
_entity.pdbx_description
1 polymer ?
#
loop_
_entity_poly.entity_id
_entity_poly.type
_entity_poly.pdbx_seq_one_letter_code
_entity_poly.pdbx_strand_id
1 'polypeptide(L)'
;MTTPTQTYIPSRVIATDYPRVVGYARPSDYAHGLVAAAAGPGLLLFMERLAPSYAGKGGFAQAMRLGGFIGLAGGFIYFYQRSCLRFYGMSENAREVEMDMRDMVAKVKAGEPLYGVSRLSPSMQGVAARQSRYSALFMNIVPWFNFVNHSQHGVDTAKYYQQAERELEAERASK
;
A
#
# COMPACT_ATOMS: atom_id res chain seq x y z
N MET A 1 -20.23 -27.55 -23.31
CA MET A 1 -20.56 -26.21 -22.80
C MET A 1 -19.29 -25.40 -22.81
N THR A 2 -19.20 -24.37 -23.65
CA THR A 2 -18.07 -23.43 -23.67
C THR A 2 -18.21 -22.50 -22.48
N THR A 3 -17.28 -22.57 -21.52
CA THR A 3 -17.23 -21.63 -20.40
C THR A 3 -17.06 -20.22 -20.97
N PRO A 4 -17.91 -19.25 -20.61
CA PRO A 4 -17.76 -17.89 -21.09
C PRO A 4 -16.39 -17.34 -20.67
N THR A 5 -15.61 -16.86 -21.65
CA THR A 5 -14.31 -16.24 -21.40
C THR A 5 -14.52 -14.99 -20.54
N GLN A 6 -14.10 -15.05 -19.28
CA GLN A 6 -14.22 -13.93 -18.36
C GLN A 6 -13.35 -12.76 -18.84
N THR A 7 -13.99 -11.72 -19.36
CA THR A 7 -13.32 -10.57 -19.99
C THR A 7 -12.70 -9.59 -18.98
N TYR A 8 -13.11 -9.67 -17.70
CA TYR A 8 -12.64 -8.78 -16.64
C TYR A 8 -12.56 -9.51 -15.29
N ILE A 9 -11.45 -9.30 -14.57
CA ILE A 9 -11.28 -9.76 -13.19
C ILE A 9 -11.70 -8.61 -12.28
N PRO A 10 -12.78 -8.78 -11.49
CA PRO A 10 -13.20 -7.74 -10.55
C PRO A 10 -12.15 -7.56 -9.46
N SER A 11 -11.76 -6.30 -9.24
CA SER A 11 -10.95 -5.94 -8.10
C SER A 11 -11.71 -6.19 -6.78
N ARG A 12 -10.99 -6.53 -5.72
CA ARG A 12 -11.58 -6.80 -4.39
C ARG A 12 -10.93 -5.95 -3.31
N VAL A 13 -11.69 -5.55 -2.30
CA VAL A 13 -11.11 -4.84 -1.16
C VAL A 13 -10.36 -5.81 -0.26
N ILE A 14 -9.14 -5.45 0.14
CA ILE A 14 -8.31 -6.16 1.12
C ILE A 14 -7.83 -5.18 2.21
N ALA A 15 -7.36 -5.72 3.34
CA ALA A 15 -7.03 -4.92 4.52
C ALA A 15 -5.80 -4.02 4.32
N THR A 16 -5.96 -2.70 4.53
CA THR A 16 -4.88 -1.72 4.45
C THR A 16 -4.27 -1.37 5.81
N ASP A 17 -3.04 -1.85 6.03
CA ASP A 17 -2.14 -1.41 7.09
C ASP A 17 -0.75 -1.08 6.51
N TYR A 18 0.01 -0.21 7.17
CA TYR A 18 1.27 0.30 6.62
C TYR A 18 2.28 -0.81 6.23
N PRO A 19 2.56 -1.81 7.09
CA PRO A 19 3.48 -2.90 6.73
C PRO A 19 3.03 -3.66 5.47
N ARG A 20 1.74 -3.99 5.33
CA ARG A 20 1.22 -4.68 4.15
C ARG A 20 1.33 -3.84 2.88
N VAL A 21 0.99 -2.56 2.95
CA VAL A 21 1.04 -1.69 1.76
C VAL A 21 2.44 -1.63 1.17
N VAL A 22 3.47 -1.56 2.03
CA VAL A 22 4.87 -1.60 1.59
C VAL A 22 5.27 -3.00 1.16
N GLY A 23 4.90 -4.03 1.93
CA GLY A 23 5.27 -5.42 1.63
C GLY A 23 4.66 -5.98 0.34
N TYR A 24 3.45 -5.54 -0.03
CA TYR A 24 2.76 -5.98 -1.25
C TYR A 24 3.01 -5.07 -2.44
N ALA A 25 3.84 -4.03 -2.28
CA ALA A 25 4.14 -3.14 -3.38
C ALA A 25 4.79 -3.91 -4.54
N ARG A 26 4.42 -3.55 -5.77
CA ARG A 26 4.99 -4.10 -7.00
C ARG A 26 6.31 -3.40 -7.29
N PRO A 27 7.26 -4.05 -7.99
CA PRO A 27 8.45 -3.37 -8.51
C PRO A 27 8.10 -2.10 -9.31
N SER A 28 6.96 -2.12 -10.02
CA SER A 28 6.45 -0.95 -10.74
C SER A 28 6.17 0.23 -9.82
N ASP A 29 5.71 0.04 -8.59
CA ASP A 29 5.44 1.17 -7.69
C ASP A 29 6.73 1.86 -7.26
N TYR A 30 7.78 1.08 -7.00
CA TYR A 30 9.11 1.62 -6.71
C TYR A 30 9.67 2.38 -7.90
N ALA A 31 9.49 1.87 -9.12
CA ALA A 31 9.89 2.58 -10.34
C ALA A 31 9.16 3.94 -10.47
N HIS A 32 7.85 3.95 -10.23
CA HIS A 32 7.05 5.18 -10.26
C HIS A 32 7.46 6.17 -9.16
N GLY A 33 7.70 5.68 -7.94
CA GLY A 33 8.21 6.48 -6.84
C GLY A 33 9.59 7.06 -7.12
N LEU A 34 10.50 6.28 -7.73
CA LEU A 34 11.84 6.73 -8.13
C LEU A 34 11.77 7.83 -9.20
N VAL A 35 10.92 7.66 -10.22
CA VAL A 35 10.72 8.68 -11.26
C VAL A 35 10.18 9.97 -10.65
N ALA A 36 9.17 9.88 -9.80
CA ALA A 36 8.64 11.03 -9.08
C ALA A 36 9.69 11.67 -8.16
N ALA A 37 10.54 10.87 -7.52
CA ALA A 37 11.60 11.37 -6.67
C ALA A 37 12.69 12.12 -7.45
N ALA A 38 13.05 11.63 -8.63
CA ALA A 38 14.00 12.28 -9.52
C ALA A 38 13.45 13.61 -10.08
N ALA A 39 12.13 13.75 -10.20
CA ALA A 39 11.52 14.97 -10.73
C ALA A 39 11.84 16.22 -9.90
N GLY A 40 11.90 16.12 -8.56
CA GLY A 40 12.21 17.26 -7.68
C GLY A 40 13.53 17.96 -8.03
N PRO A 41 14.69 17.30 -7.84
CA PRO A 41 15.99 17.90 -8.19
C PRO A 41 16.20 17.96 -9.72
N GLY A 42 15.65 17.03 -10.49
CA GLY A 42 15.81 16.98 -11.94
C GLY A 42 15.17 18.18 -12.66
N LEU A 43 13.95 18.55 -12.27
CA LEU A 43 13.27 19.73 -12.81
C LEU A 43 13.98 21.03 -12.40
N LEU A 44 14.47 21.12 -11.15
CA LEU A 44 15.27 22.28 -10.72
C LEU A 44 16.55 22.44 -11.56
N LEU A 45 17.27 21.34 -11.81
CA LEU A 45 18.46 21.35 -12.67
C LEU A 45 18.12 21.72 -14.11
N PHE A 46 17.02 21.21 -14.64
CA PHE A 46 16.57 21.53 -15.98
C PHE A 46 16.22 23.02 -16.11
N MET A 47 15.47 23.57 -15.15
CA MET A 47 15.11 24.99 -15.12
C MET A 47 16.33 25.89 -15.02
N GLU A 48 17.30 25.56 -14.16
CA GLU A 48 18.56 26.33 -14.03
C GLU A 48 19.37 26.35 -15.33
N ARG A 49 19.31 25.28 -16.14
CA ARG A 49 19.97 25.26 -17.46
C ARG A 49 19.27 26.11 -18.50
N LEU A 50 17.95 26.24 -18.44
CA LEU A 50 17.18 27.05 -19.37
C LEU A 50 17.20 28.53 -19.02
N ALA A 51 17.12 28.85 -17.73
CA ALA A 51 17.10 30.20 -17.20
C ALA A 51 17.98 30.26 -15.94
N PRO A 52 19.29 30.54 -16.10
CA PRO A 52 20.21 30.57 -14.97
C PRO A 52 19.78 31.57 -13.90
N SER A 53 19.77 31.15 -12.64
CA SER A 53 19.45 32.03 -11.51
C SER A 53 20.59 32.98 -11.15
N TYR A 54 21.79 32.75 -11.69
CA TYR A 54 23.04 33.42 -11.32
C TYR A 54 23.33 33.34 -9.82
N ALA A 55 22.79 32.31 -9.13
CA ALA A 55 23.05 32.08 -7.73
C ALA A 55 24.55 31.92 -7.46
N GLY A 56 25.05 32.60 -6.42
CA GLY A 56 26.45 32.49 -6.01
C GLY A 56 26.86 31.06 -5.62
N LYS A 57 28.17 30.82 -5.50
CA LYS A 57 28.73 29.50 -5.15
C LYS A 57 28.04 28.94 -3.89
N GLY A 58 27.41 27.78 -4.03
CA GLY A 58 26.76 27.04 -2.94
C GLY A 58 25.25 27.25 -2.81
N GLY A 59 24.68 28.32 -3.36
CA GLY A 59 23.23 28.59 -3.28
C GLY A 59 22.41 27.53 -4.03
N PHE A 60 22.78 27.22 -5.26
CA PHE A 60 22.11 26.19 -6.06
C PHE A 60 22.23 24.78 -5.43
N ALA A 61 23.34 24.48 -4.75
CA ALA A 61 23.51 23.19 -4.08
C ALA A 61 22.53 23.01 -2.90
N GLN A 62 22.19 24.08 -2.19
CA GLN A 62 21.15 24.03 -1.15
C GLN A 62 19.76 23.81 -1.75
N ALA A 63 19.43 24.49 -2.85
CA ALA A 63 18.18 24.28 -3.58
C ALA A 63 18.06 22.83 -4.08
N MET A 64 19.13 22.25 -4.61
CA MET A 64 19.16 20.85 -5.05
C MET A 64 18.96 19.86 -3.91
N ARG A 65 19.49 20.13 -2.70
CA ARG A 65 19.25 19.28 -1.51
C ARG A 65 17.79 19.32 -1.09
N LEU A 66 17.19 20.51 -1.03
CA LEU A 66 15.78 20.67 -0.70
C LEU A 66 14.89 20.01 -1.75
N GLY A 67 15.15 20.27 -3.04
CA GLY A 67 14.43 19.63 -4.15
C GLY A 67 14.57 18.12 -4.15
N GLY A 68 15.76 17.60 -3.80
CA GLY A 68 16.01 16.17 -3.58
C GLY A 68 15.15 15.60 -2.45
N PHE A 69 15.09 16.29 -1.30
CA PHE A 69 14.24 15.87 -0.18
C PHE A 69 12.75 15.88 -0.54
N ILE A 70 12.26 16.96 -1.16
CA ILE A 70 10.86 17.08 -1.61
C ILE A 70 10.54 15.99 -2.63
N GLY A 71 11.46 15.75 -3.58
CA GLY A 71 11.38 14.65 -4.52
C GLY A 71 11.22 13.31 -3.81
N LEU A 72 12.14 12.95 -2.92
CA LEU A 72 12.08 11.69 -2.17
C LEU A 72 10.77 11.53 -1.39
N ALA A 73 10.30 12.58 -0.71
CA ALA A 73 9.04 12.57 0.02
C ALA A 73 7.83 12.36 -0.92
N GLY A 74 7.76 13.12 -2.02
CA GLY A 74 6.70 12.99 -3.02
C GLY A 74 6.72 11.64 -3.73
N GLY A 75 7.92 11.13 -4.03
CA GLY A 75 8.12 9.81 -4.62
C GLY A 75 7.64 8.68 -3.72
N PHE A 76 7.93 8.76 -2.42
CA PHE A 76 7.41 7.81 -1.44
C PHE A 76 5.88 7.89 -1.33
N ILE A 77 5.30 9.09 -1.27
CA ILE A 77 3.85 9.28 -1.23
C ILE A 77 3.19 8.68 -2.47
N TYR A 78 3.75 8.92 -3.67
CA TYR A 78 3.20 8.38 -4.92
C TYR A 78 3.27 6.86 -4.97
N PHE A 79 4.42 6.28 -4.57
CA PHE A 79 4.60 4.84 -4.38
C PHE A 79 3.53 4.26 -3.45
N TYR A 80 3.39 4.84 -2.25
CA TYR A 80 2.50 4.34 -1.20
C TYR A 80 1.04 4.41 -1.65
N GLN A 81 0.63 5.54 -2.24
CA GLN A 81 -0.72 5.75 -2.76
C GLN A 81 -1.06 4.73 -3.84
N ARG A 82 -0.17 4.49 -4.82
CA ARG A 82 -0.39 3.48 -5.87
C ARG A 82 -0.60 2.08 -5.29
N SER A 83 0.15 1.73 -4.25
CA SER A 83 -0.04 0.47 -3.55
C SER A 83 -1.39 0.41 -2.85
N CYS A 84 -1.75 1.44 -2.07
CA CYS A 84 -3.06 1.52 -1.41
C CYS A 84 -4.26 1.40 -2.36
N LEU A 85 -4.19 1.99 -3.56
CA LEU A 85 -5.29 1.92 -4.53
C LEU A 85 -5.64 0.48 -4.93
N ARG A 86 -4.66 -0.42 -4.99
CA ARG A 86 -4.91 -1.85 -5.20
C ARG A 86 -5.64 -2.47 -4.02
N PHE A 87 -5.29 -2.11 -2.80
CA PHE A 87 -5.98 -2.64 -1.63
C PHE A 87 -7.44 -2.13 -1.52
N TYR A 88 -7.71 -0.91 -1.96
CA TYR A 88 -9.06 -0.37 -2.05
C TYR A 88 -9.88 -0.96 -3.20
N GLY A 89 -9.29 -1.81 -4.04
CA GLY A 89 -9.92 -2.34 -5.23
C GLY A 89 -10.17 -1.27 -6.31
N MET A 90 -9.44 -0.15 -6.28
CA MET A 90 -9.58 0.92 -7.28
C MET A 90 -8.71 0.67 -8.53
N SER A 91 -7.87 -0.36 -8.50
CA SER A 91 -7.09 -0.84 -9.65
C SER A 91 -6.99 -2.37 -9.60
N GLU A 92 -6.49 -2.98 -10.67
CA GLU A 92 -6.22 -4.43 -10.74
C GLU A 92 -5.37 -4.88 -9.54
N ASN A 93 -5.81 -5.94 -8.87
CA ASN A 93 -5.20 -6.41 -7.63
C ASN A 93 -5.30 -7.93 -7.40
N ALA A 94 -5.42 -8.73 -8.45
CA ALA A 94 -5.57 -10.19 -8.35
C ALA A 94 -4.40 -10.81 -7.58
N ARG A 95 -3.17 -10.37 -7.87
CA ARG A 95 -1.95 -10.81 -7.18
C ARG A 95 -2.02 -10.50 -5.67
N GLU A 96 -2.43 -9.30 -5.30
CA GLU A 96 -2.52 -8.88 -3.90
C GLU A 96 -3.62 -9.61 -3.15
N VAL A 97 -4.75 -9.92 -3.80
CA VAL A 97 -5.83 -10.74 -3.23
C VAL A 97 -5.36 -12.18 -2.97
N GLU A 98 -4.58 -12.77 -3.88
CA GLU A 98 -4.01 -14.11 -3.71
C GLU A 98 -2.99 -14.14 -2.56
N MET A 99 -2.07 -13.16 -2.52
CA MET A 99 -1.11 -13.03 -1.42
C MET A 99 -1.82 -12.85 -0.08
N ASP A 100 -2.83 -11.98 -0.02
CA ASP A 100 -3.62 -11.77 1.19
C ASP A 100 -4.34 -13.04 1.64
N MET A 101 -4.95 -13.79 0.71
CA MET A 101 -5.58 -15.07 1.03
C MET A 101 -4.57 -16.05 1.62
N ARG A 102 -3.42 -16.25 0.96
CA ARG A 102 -2.37 -17.15 1.42
C ARG A 102 -1.86 -16.76 2.80
N ASP A 103 -1.51 -15.49 3.00
CA ASP A 103 -0.92 -15.01 4.24
C ASP A 103 -1.93 -15.07 5.40
N MET A 104 -3.22 -14.77 5.15
CA MET A 104 -4.26 -14.83 6.18
C MET A 104 -4.65 -16.27 6.52
N VAL A 105 -4.73 -17.16 5.55
CA VAL A 105 -4.95 -18.60 5.79
C VAL A 105 -3.82 -19.19 6.61
N ALA A 106 -2.56 -18.84 6.30
CA ALA A 106 -1.41 -19.27 7.09
C ALA A 106 -1.53 -18.83 8.56
N LYS A 107 -1.94 -17.59 8.82
CA LYS A 107 -2.21 -17.10 10.18
C LYS A 107 -3.33 -17.87 10.87
N VAL A 108 -4.44 -18.14 10.17
CA VAL A 108 -5.55 -18.93 10.72
C VAL A 108 -5.06 -20.33 11.12
N LYS A 109 -4.33 -21.01 10.23
CA LYS A 109 -3.74 -22.33 10.50
C LYS A 109 -2.77 -22.31 11.69
N ALA A 110 -2.06 -21.21 11.88
CA ALA A 110 -1.15 -20.99 13.02
C ALA A 110 -1.87 -20.53 14.31
N GLY A 111 -3.19 -20.28 14.28
CA GLY A 111 -3.93 -19.73 15.43
C GLY A 111 -3.60 -18.27 15.75
N GLU A 112 -3.02 -17.53 14.81
CA GLU A 112 -2.62 -16.14 14.97
C GLU A 112 -3.77 -15.16 14.63
N PRO A 113 -3.81 -13.96 15.25
CA PRO A 113 -4.76 -12.93 14.87
C PRO A 113 -4.49 -12.40 13.45
N LEU A 114 -5.53 -12.37 12.62
CA LEU A 114 -5.44 -11.93 11.20
C LEU A 114 -4.73 -10.59 11.01
N TYR A 115 -5.10 -9.60 11.84
CA TYR A 115 -4.63 -8.22 11.75
C TYR A 115 -3.71 -7.81 12.90
N GLY A 116 -3.09 -8.80 13.57
CA GLY A 116 -2.16 -8.56 14.67
C GLY A 116 -2.83 -8.12 15.98
N VAL A 117 -1.99 -7.77 16.95
CA VAL A 117 -2.43 -7.31 18.29
C VAL A 117 -2.12 -5.83 18.44
N SER A 118 -3.02 -5.09 19.09
CA SER A 118 -2.89 -3.66 19.34
C SER A 118 -2.71 -3.38 20.82
N ARG A 119 -1.92 -2.34 21.14
CA ARG A 119 -1.81 -1.82 22.51
C ARG A 119 -2.94 -0.84 22.85
N LEU A 120 -3.73 -0.44 21.86
CA LEU A 120 -4.85 0.49 22.04
C LEU A 120 -6.09 -0.25 22.53
N SER A 121 -6.92 0.43 23.32
CA SER A 121 -8.26 -0.06 23.67
C SER A 121 -9.12 -0.24 22.41
N PRO A 122 -10.14 -1.13 22.42
CA PRO A 122 -11.01 -1.32 21.27
C PRO A 122 -11.66 -0.02 20.77
N SER A 123 -12.02 0.89 21.68
CA SER A 123 -12.54 2.21 21.32
C SER A 123 -11.51 3.04 20.54
N MET A 124 -10.27 3.10 21.01
CA MET A 124 -9.19 3.84 20.35
C MET A 124 -8.76 3.22 19.03
N GLN A 125 -8.81 1.89 18.91
CA GLN A 125 -8.63 1.23 17.61
C GLN A 125 -9.71 1.67 16.61
N GLY A 126 -10.94 1.85 17.06
CA GLY A 126 -12.01 2.35 16.19
C GLY A 126 -11.87 3.82 15.80
N VAL A 127 -11.37 4.67 16.71
CA VAL A 127 -11.00 6.05 16.38
C VAL A 127 -9.89 6.06 15.34
N ALA A 128 -8.83 5.27 15.54
CA ALA A 128 -7.71 5.17 14.61
C ALA A 128 -8.17 4.69 13.22
N ALA A 129 -9.00 3.65 13.16
CA ALA A 129 -9.53 3.12 11.90
C ALA A 129 -10.31 4.17 11.11
N ARG A 130 -11.15 4.98 11.76
CA ARG A 130 -11.90 6.05 11.07
C ARG A 130 -11.01 7.17 10.53
N GLN A 131 -9.93 7.49 11.23
CA GLN A 131 -8.98 8.53 10.80
C GLN A 131 -8.07 8.06 9.65
N SER A 132 -7.71 6.77 9.63
CA SER A 132 -6.81 6.22 8.61
C SER A 132 -7.53 5.60 7.41
N ARG A 133 -8.85 5.37 7.48
CA ARG A 133 -9.63 4.82 6.38
C ARG A 133 -9.62 5.76 5.17
N TYR A 134 -9.23 5.24 4.02
CA TYR A 134 -9.11 5.97 2.75
C TYR A 134 -8.18 7.18 2.76
N SER A 135 -7.33 7.35 3.78
CA SER A 135 -6.41 8.49 3.88
C SER A 135 -5.45 8.60 2.69
N ALA A 136 -5.16 7.48 2.01
CA ALA A 136 -4.31 7.46 0.82
C ALA A 136 -4.86 8.31 -0.34
N LEU A 137 -6.16 8.61 -0.37
CA LEU A 137 -6.78 9.47 -1.38
C LEU A 137 -6.47 10.96 -1.18
N PHE A 138 -5.92 11.34 -0.02
CA PHE A 138 -5.67 12.73 0.38
C PHE A 138 -4.21 13.00 0.80
N MET A 139 -3.30 12.10 0.43
CA MET A 139 -1.88 12.13 0.82
C MET A 139 -1.12 13.35 0.28
N ASN A 140 -1.59 13.94 -0.81
CA ASN A 140 -1.02 15.15 -1.38
C ASN A 140 -1.25 16.40 -0.52
N ILE A 141 -2.17 16.34 0.45
CA ILE A 141 -2.47 17.44 1.38
C ILE A 141 -2.02 17.07 2.79
N VAL A 142 -2.41 15.90 3.30
CA VAL A 142 -1.93 15.40 4.60
C VAL A 142 -1.44 13.95 4.45
N PRO A 143 -0.14 13.67 4.63
CA PRO A 143 0.35 12.31 4.64
C PRO A 143 -0.08 11.62 5.94
N TRP A 144 -1.02 10.67 5.83
CA TRP A 144 -1.60 10.00 6.98
C TRP A 144 -1.68 8.49 6.79
N PHE A 145 -0.99 7.74 7.64
CA PHE A 145 -0.78 6.30 7.48
C PHE A 145 -1.50 5.48 8.55
N ASN A 146 -1.86 4.24 8.23
CA ASN A 146 -2.41 3.31 9.21
C ASN A 146 -1.30 2.51 9.92
N PHE A 147 -0.95 2.91 11.14
CA PHE A 147 0.00 2.20 12.01
C PHE A 147 -0.67 1.40 13.14
N VAL A 148 -2.00 1.35 13.15
CA VAL A 148 -2.76 0.69 14.22
C VAL A 148 -3.33 -0.63 13.70
N ASN A 149 -2.92 -1.72 14.34
CA ASN A 149 -3.58 -3.01 14.21
C ASN A 149 -5.01 -2.87 14.75
N HIS A 150 -6.02 -3.07 13.90
CA HIS A 150 -7.43 -3.00 14.27
C HIS A 150 -8.25 -3.98 13.43
N SER A 151 -9.41 -4.43 13.90
CA SER A 151 -10.27 -5.36 13.15
C SER A 151 -11.19 -4.69 12.11
N GLN A 152 -11.16 -3.36 12.00
CA GLN A 152 -12.12 -2.57 11.23
C GLN A 152 -11.69 -2.29 9.79
N HIS A 153 -11.36 -3.34 9.03
CA HIS A 153 -10.93 -3.21 7.63
C HIS A 153 -12.06 -3.22 6.60
N GLY A 154 -13.30 -3.51 7.03
CA GLY A 154 -14.46 -3.53 6.12
C GLY A 154 -14.43 -4.67 5.10
N VAL A 155 -13.76 -5.77 5.44
CA VAL A 155 -13.67 -6.99 4.62
C VAL A 155 -14.26 -8.16 5.38
N ASP A 156 -14.90 -9.09 4.67
CA ASP A 156 -15.35 -10.35 5.25
C ASP A 156 -14.13 -11.23 5.56
N THR A 157 -13.91 -11.54 6.83
CA THR A 157 -12.82 -12.38 7.32
C THR A 157 -13.16 -13.86 7.32
N ALA A 158 -14.45 -14.23 7.25
CA ALA A 158 -14.90 -15.63 7.27
C ALA A 158 -14.29 -16.43 6.11
N LYS A 159 -14.09 -15.77 4.96
CA LYS A 159 -13.44 -16.36 3.77
C LYS A 159 -12.07 -17.00 4.08
N TYR A 160 -11.28 -16.44 5.01
CA TYR A 160 -9.97 -17.00 5.35
C TYR A 160 -10.10 -18.26 6.20
N TYR A 161 -11.05 -18.29 7.13
CA TYR A 161 -11.33 -19.46 7.96
C TYR A 161 -11.88 -20.61 7.12
N GLN A 162 -12.86 -20.33 6.25
CA GLN A 162 -13.42 -21.32 5.32
C GLN A 162 -12.37 -21.88 4.35
N GLN A 163 -11.43 -21.05 3.91
CA GLN A 163 -10.33 -21.51 3.07
C GLN A 163 -9.35 -22.38 3.87
N ALA A 164 -9.00 -21.98 5.09
CA ALA A 164 -8.13 -22.76 5.95
C ALA A 164 -8.73 -24.14 6.29
N GLU A 165 -10.03 -24.21 6.60
CA GLU A 165 -10.75 -25.46 6.83
C GLU A 165 -10.67 -26.40 5.62
N ARG A 166 -10.98 -25.89 4.42
CA ARG A 166 -10.90 -26.66 3.17
C ARG A 166 -9.50 -27.21 2.90
N GLU A 167 -8.46 -26.42 3.14
CA GLU A 167 -7.08 -26.88 2.96
C GLU A 167 -6.68 -27.92 4.01
N LEU A 168 -7.07 -27.75 5.27
CA LEU A 168 -6.79 -28.73 6.33
C LEU A 168 -7.53 -30.06 6.09
N GLU A 169 -8.76 -30.01 5.58
CA GLU A 169 -9.50 -31.21 5.16
C GLU A 169 -8.81 -31.93 4.01
N ALA A 170 -8.35 -31.20 2.99
CA ALA A 170 -7.60 -31.77 1.87
C ALA A 170 -6.28 -32.42 2.34
N GLU A 171 -5.54 -31.76 3.23
CA GLU A 171 -4.31 -32.29 3.84
C GLU A 171 -4.59 -33.57 4.65
N ARG A 172 -5.71 -33.65 5.36
CA ARG A 172 -6.14 -34.86 6.08
C ARG A 172 -6.51 -36.00 5.15
N ALA A 173 -7.21 -35.71 4.05
CA ALA A 173 -7.61 -36.71 3.07
C ALA A 173 -6.45 -37.25 2.22
N SER A 174 -5.35 -36.49 2.11
CA SER A 174 -4.12 -36.89 1.41
C SER A 174 -3.13 -37.72 2.24
N LYS A 175 -3.39 -37.88 3.54
CA LYS A 175 -2.60 -38.71 4.46
C LYS A 175 -3.24 -40.09 4.60
#